data_AF-A0A9Q0HWD7-F1
#
_entry.id   AF-A0A9Q0HWD7-F1
#
_cell.length_a   1.000
_cell.length_b   1.000
_cell.length_c   1.000
_cell.angle_alpha   90.00
_cell.angle_beta   90.00
_cell.angle_gamma   90.00
#
_symmetry.space_group_name_H-M   'P 1'
#
loop_
_entity.id
_entity.type
_entity.pdbx_description
1 polymer ?
#
loop_
_entity_poly.entity_id
_entity_poly.type
_entity_poly.pdbx_seq_one_letter_code
_entity_poly.pdbx_strand_id
1 'polypeptide(L)'
;MQAEDKDAIRIRRRPPTGPPVHYVGTFQFRLHTPDHANPRNILEQILWDKDSQLTLMKERQPLAVLQRLLPGAPPVRDFVQALKDSYHTTGMPALIAELKKASPSKGLLRPNFDPVSIAQAYQKNGAACLSVLTDEKYFQGSFENLHAIRSAGIKCPLLCKEFIIDAWQIYYARSKGADAILLIAAVLPDADIKYMIKICNMLGLAALVEVHDEREMDRVLAIDSVNLIGINNRNLETFEVDISNTKRLLEGERGRIIAQRDILVVGESGLFTPEDITFVQSSGVQAVLVGESLIKQEDPGKAIAGLFGKDISVPT
;
A
#
# COMPACT_ATOMS: atom_id res chain seq x y z
N MET A 1 -28.55 -10.80 7.26
CA MET A 1 -27.41 -10.54 8.16
C MET A 1 -26.31 -9.82 7.37
N GLN A 2 -26.51 -8.54 7.02
CA GLN A 2 -25.60 -7.75 6.15
C GLN A 2 -25.72 -6.23 6.42
N ALA A 3 -26.04 -5.84 7.66
CA ALA A 3 -26.21 -4.42 8.02
C ALA A 3 -25.05 -3.85 8.85
N GLU A 4 -24.31 -4.66 9.61
CA GLU A 4 -23.30 -4.17 10.57
C GLU A 4 -21.97 -3.73 9.94
N ASP A 5 -21.61 -4.23 8.75
CA ASP A 5 -20.29 -3.97 8.14
C ASP A 5 -20.20 -2.58 7.44
N LYS A 6 -21.35 -1.93 7.16
CA LYS A 6 -21.37 -0.61 6.49
C LYS A 6 -20.99 0.55 7.42
N ASP A 7 -21.29 0.45 8.71
CA ASP A 7 -20.92 1.47 9.70
C ASP A 7 -19.44 1.37 10.13
N ALA A 8 -18.75 0.30 9.70
CA ALA A 8 -17.33 0.07 9.95
C ALA A 8 -16.41 0.88 9.03
N ILE A 9 -16.83 1.13 7.79
CA ILE A 9 -16.02 1.80 6.77
C ILE A 9 -16.26 3.29 6.79
N ARG A 10 -15.23 4.06 7.17
CA ARG A 10 -15.31 5.52 7.25
C ARG A 10 -15.27 6.19 5.88
N ILE A 11 -14.70 5.56 4.85
CA ILE A 11 -14.40 6.19 3.56
C ILE A 11 -15.35 5.69 2.46
N ARG A 12 -16.08 6.62 1.84
CA ARG A 12 -17.02 6.31 0.74
C ARG A 12 -16.28 6.13 -0.58
N ARG A 13 -16.47 4.99 -1.26
CA ARG A 13 -15.88 4.71 -2.58
C ARG A 13 -16.59 5.37 -3.76
N ARG A 14 -17.85 5.77 -3.59
CA ARG A 14 -18.69 6.40 -4.61
C ARG A 14 -19.52 7.54 -4.02
N PRO A 15 -19.96 8.51 -4.84
CA PRO A 15 -20.99 9.45 -4.42
C PRO A 15 -22.23 8.68 -3.94
N PRO A 16 -22.84 9.06 -2.80
CA PRO A 16 -24.04 8.38 -2.29
C PRO A 16 -25.24 8.52 -3.23
N THR A 17 -25.26 9.55 -4.06
CA THR A 17 -26.17 9.70 -5.20
C THR A 17 -25.34 9.76 -6.48
N GLY A 18 -25.10 8.60 -7.11
CA GLY A 18 -24.48 8.57 -8.45
C GLY A 18 -25.41 9.14 -9.53
N PRO A 19 -24.91 9.36 -10.76
CA PRO A 19 -25.79 9.60 -11.89
C PRO A 19 -26.77 8.42 -12.04
N PRO A 20 -28.01 8.66 -12.50
CA PRO A 20 -29.00 7.60 -12.63
C PRO A 20 -28.46 6.45 -13.48
N VAL A 21 -28.50 5.23 -12.92
CA VAL A 21 -27.97 3.99 -13.54
C VAL A 21 -28.78 3.58 -14.78
N HIS A 22 -29.96 4.19 -14.96
CA HIS A 22 -30.86 3.94 -16.08
C HIS A 22 -31.30 5.26 -16.72
N TYR A 23 -31.40 5.27 -18.05
CA TYR A 23 -31.97 6.38 -18.79
C TYR A 23 -33.46 6.52 -18.43
N VAL A 24 -33.80 7.56 -17.67
CA VAL A 24 -35.17 7.86 -17.18
C VAL A 24 -35.90 8.91 -18.05
N GLY A 25 -35.49 9.06 -19.31
CA GLY A 25 -36.08 10.05 -20.22
C GLY A 25 -35.58 11.49 -19.97
N THR A 26 -36.38 12.49 -20.31
CA THR A 26 -36.04 13.93 -20.18
C THR A 26 -36.00 14.44 -18.73
N PHE A 27 -36.50 13.65 -17.78
CA PHE A 27 -36.50 13.99 -16.36
C PHE A 27 -35.36 13.27 -15.64
N GLN A 28 -34.28 13.99 -15.31
CA GLN A 28 -33.28 13.49 -14.37
C GLN A 28 -33.82 13.62 -12.95
N PHE A 29 -34.17 12.50 -12.31
CA PHE A 29 -34.38 12.49 -10.86
C PHE A 29 -33.03 12.73 -10.18
N ARG A 30 -32.80 13.96 -9.70
CA ARG A 30 -31.64 14.31 -8.87
C ARG A 30 -32.14 14.47 -7.44
N LEU A 31 -31.83 13.50 -6.58
CA LEU A 31 -32.02 13.67 -5.14
C LEU A 31 -31.06 14.77 -4.67
N HIS A 32 -31.59 15.96 -4.39
CA HIS A 32 -30.82 17.04 -3.79
C HIS A 32 -30.56 16.70 -2.32
N THR A 33 -29.39 16.14 -2.02
CA THR A 33 -28.86 16.09 -0.66
C THR A 33 -27.78 17.17 -0.52
N PRO A 34 -27.99 18.21 0.31
CA PRO A 34 -27.09 19.35 0.40
C PRO A 34 -25.64 19.01 0.80
N ASP A 35 -25.43 17.97 1.63
CA ASP A 35 -24.16 17.74 2.33
C ASP A 35 -23.36 16.50 1.88
N HIS A 36 -23.74 15.85 0.78
CA HIS A 36 -23.17 14.53 0.42
C HIS A 36 -22.64 14.38 -1.01
N ALA A 37 -22.73 15.42 -1.84
CA ALA A 37 -22.33 15.38 -3.24
C ALA A 37 -20.81 15.49 -3.49
N ASN A 38 -20.05 15.95 -2.48
CA ASN A 38 -18.60 16.13 -2.58
C ASN A 38 -17.83 15.13 -1.70
N PRO A 39 -16.59 14.79 -2.07
CA PRO A 39 -15.69 14.05 -1.19
C PRO A 39 -15.43 14.83 0.11
N ARG A 40 -15.43 14.14 1.25
CA ARG A 40 -15.15 14.73 2.57
C ARG A 40 -13.66 14.96 2.82
N ASN A 41 -12.82 14.13 2.22
CA ASN A 41 -11.37 14.19 2.34
C ASN A 41 -10.72 13.77 1.01
N ILE A 42 -9.40 13.92 0.93
CA ILE A 42 -8.64 13.57 -0.28
C ILE A 42 -8.79 12.10 -0.64
N LEU A 43 -8.89 11.21 0.35
CA LEU A 43 -8.96 9.77 0.12
C LEU A 43 -10.26 9.40 -0.57
N GLU A 44 -11.40 9.96 -0.13
CA GLU A 44 -12.68 9.79 -0.83
C GLU A 44 -12.58 10.28 -2.28
N GLN A 45 -11.93 11.43 -2.52
CA GLN A 45 -11.77 11.97 -3.86
C GLN A 45 -10.96 11.02 -4.75
N ILE A 46 -9.83 10.52 -4.24
CA ILE A 46 -8.99 9.55 -4.93
C ILE A 46 -9.80 8.32 -5.32
N LEU A 47 -10.62 7.78 -4.40
CA LEU A 47 -11.38 6.56 -4.65
C LEU A 47 -12.51 6.77 -5.66
N TRP A 48 -13.18 7.94 -5.67
CA TRP A 48 -14.22 8.24 -6.65
C TRP A 48 -13.64 8.35 -8.06
N ASP A 49 -12.49 9.00 -8.18
CA ASP A 49 -11.74 9.06 -9.43
C ASP A 49 -11.23 7.67 -9.84
N LYS A 50 -10.79 6.85 -8.89
CA LYS A 50 -10.35 5.47 -9.13
C LYS A 50 -11.47 4.59 -9.67
N ASP A 51 -12.67 4.66 -9.10
CA ASP A 51 -13.83 3.88 -9.57
C ASP A 51 -14.17 4.20 -11.04
N SER A 52 -14.11 5.50 -11.39
CA SER A 52 -14.30 5.96 -12.77
C SER A 52 -13.18 5.47 -13.69
N GLN A 53 -11.92 5.58 -13.26
CA GLN A 53 -10.76 5.08 -14.00
C GLN A 53 -10.84 3.57 -14.25
N LEU A 54 -11.21 2.79 -13.23
CA LEU A 54 -11.29 1.34 -13.32
C LEU A 54 -12.35 0.87 -14.31
N THR A 55 -13.46 1.59 -14.43
CA THR A 55 -14.50 1.28 -15.43
C THR A 55 -13.89 1.29 -16.83
N LEU A 56 -13.15 2.36 -17.18
CA LEU A 56 -12.49 2.50 -18.47
C LEU A 56 -11.37 1.46 -18.68
N MET A 57 -10.59 1.16 -17.63
CA MET A 57 -9.52 0.16 -17.72
C MET A 57 -10.07 -1.25 -17.95
N LYS A 58 -11.17 -1.61 -17.27
CA LYS A 58 -11.84 -2.91 -17.44
C LYS A 58 -12.47 -3.07 -18.82
N GLU A 59 -13.00 -1.99 -19.40
CA GLU A 59 -13.50 -2.00 -20.78
C GLU A 59 -12.38 -2.28 -21.79
N ARG A 60 -11.23 -1.63 -21.61
CA ARG A 60 -10.04 -1.83 -22.47
C ARG A 60 -9.43 -3.21 -22.30
N GLN A 61 -9.36 -3.71 -21.08
CA GLN A 61 -8.74 -4.98 -20.76
C GLN A 61 -9.57 -5.76 -19.74
N PRO A 62 -10.58 -6.53 -20.18
CA PRO A 62 -11.43 -7.31 -19.30
C PRO A 62 -10.64 -8.31 -18.45
N LEU A 63 -11.19 -8.66 -17.28
CA LEU A 63 -10.54 -9.60 -16.35
C LEU A 63 -10.17 -10.94 -17.01
N ALA A 64 -11.05 -11.47 -17.86
CA ALA A 64 -10.79 -12.71 -18.58
C ALA A 64 -9.55 -12.63 -19.49
N VAL A 65 -9.26 -11.44 -20.05
CA VAL A 65 -8.04 -11.21 -20.83
C VAL A 65 -6.82 -11.21 -19.92
N LEU A 66 -6.87 -10.54 -18.76
CA LEU A 66 -5.78 -10.55 -17.79
C LEU A 66 -5.46 -11.97 -17.31
N GLN A 67 -6.48 -12.75 -16.98
CA GLN A 67 -6.31 -14.13 -16.53
C GLN A 67 -5.60 -15.00 -17.57
N ARG A 68 -5.84 -14.77 -18.88
CA ARG A 68 -5.15 -15.48 -19.96
C ARG A 68 -3.69 -15.05 -20.13
N LEU A 69 -3.35 -13.83 -19.74
CA LEU A 69 -1.97 -13.29 -19.82
C LEU A 69 -1.12 -13.69 -18.61
N LEU A 70 -1.74 -14.01 -17.48
CA LEU A 70 -1.03 -14.34 -16.24
C LEU A 70 0.00 -15.48 -16.34
N PRO A 71 -0.23 -16.57 -17.11
CA PRO A 71 0.79 -17.61 -17.26
C PRO A 71 2.11 -17.11 -17.85
N GLY A 72 2.09 -16.01 -18.62
CA GLY A 72 3.28 -15.36 -19.16
C GLY A 72 3.95 -14.36 -18.21
N ALA A 73 3.37 -14.11 -17.03
CA ALA A 73 3.93 -13.17 -16.06
C ALA A 73 5.15 -13.79 -15.34
N PRO A 74 6.18 -12.99 -15.00
CA PRO A 74 7.35 -13.49 -14.27
C PRO A 74 6.94 -14.11 -12.93
N PRO A 75 7.67 -15.12 -12.40
CA PRO A 75 7.32 -15.76 -11.14
C PRO A 75 7.25 -14.74 -10.01
N VAL A 76 6.35 -14.97 -9.05
CA VAL A 76 6.25 -14.14 -7.83
C VAL A 76 7.42 -14.45 -6.92
N ARG A 77 7.93 -13.41 -6.27
CA ARG A 77 8.97 -13.51 -5.24
C ARG A 77 8.31 -13.38 -3.87
N ASP A 78 8.86 -14.08 -2.90
CA ASP A 78 8.29 -14.07 -1.57
C ASP A 78 8.60 -12.74 -0.85
N PHE A 79 7.60 -11.85 -0.84
CA PHE A 79 7.70 -10.53 -0.24
C PHE A 79 7.86 -10.59 1.28
N VAL A 80 7.11 -11.48 1.95
CA VAL A 80 7.14 -11.59 3.42
C VAL A 80 8.45 -12.22 3.87
N GLN A 81 8.92 -13.28 3.18
CA GLN A 81 10.18 -13.92 3.51
C GLN A 81 11.37 -12.98 3.33
N ALA A 82 11.39 -12.16 2.27
CA ALA A 82 12.46 -11.17 2.06
C ALA A 82 12.56 -10.16 3.21
N LEU A 83 11.41 -9.75 3.80
CA LEU A 83 11.40 -8.90 4.98
C LEU A 83 11.93 -9.63 6.22
N LYS A 84 11.47 -10.87 6.46
CA LYS A 84 11.94 -11.69 7.58
C LYS A 84 13.44 -11.92 7.50
N ASP A 85 13.95 -12.33 6.35
CA ASP A 85 15.38 -12.61 6.15
C ASP A 85 16.25 -11.36 6.40
N SER A 86 15.82 -10.21 5.88
CA SER A 86 16.52 -8.94 6.11
C SER A 86 16.52 -8.54 7.58
N TYR A 87 15.38 -8.68 8.27
CA TYR A 87 15.26 -8.40 9.69
C TYR A 87 16.19 -9.28 10.54
N HIS A 88 16.18 -10.60 10.28
CA HIS A 88 17.03 -11.55 10.99
C HIS A 88 18.53 -11.34 10.71
N THR A 89 18.89 -10.99 9.48
CA THR A 89 20.30 -10.83 9.08
C THR A 89 20.90 -9.53 9.62
N THR A 90 20.15 -8.43 9.59
CA THR A 90 20.67 -7.09 9.94
C THR A 90 20.43 -6.71 11.41
N GLY A 91 19.48 -7.39 12.08
CA GLY A 91 18.98 -7.01 13.40
C GLY A 91 18.23 -5.67 13.42
N MET A 92 17.86 -5.14 12.25
CA MET A 92 17.13 -3.88 12.07
C MET A 92 15.81 -4.12 11.34
N PRO A 93 14.80 -3.24 11.45
CA PRO A 93 13.60 -3.33 10.65
C PRO A 93 13.94 -3.39 9.15
N ALA A 94 13.40 -4.38 8.43
CA ALA A 94 13.62 -4.53 7.00
C ALA A 94 13.06 -3.33 6.22
N LEU A 95 13.82 -2.80 5.27
CA LEU A 95 13.42 -1.62 4.51
C LEU A 95 12.56 -1.99 3.29
N ILE A 96 11.33 -1.47 3.24
CA ILE A 96 10.52 -1.33 2.03
C ILE A 96 10.75 0.08 1.47
N ALA A 97 11.64 0.22 0.49
CA ALA A 97 11.97 1.53 -0.06
C ALA A 97 10.93 1.96 -1.11
N GLU A 98 10.31 3.12 -0.91
CA GLU A 98 9.20 3.60 -1.73
C GLU A 98 9.68 4.55 -2.84
N LEU A 99 9.35 4.20 -4.08
CA LEU A 99 9.54 5.01 -5.27
C LEU A 99 8.30 5.89 -5.50
N LYS A 100 8.41 7.17 -5.13
CA LYS A 100 7.30 8.15 -5.18
C LYS A 100 7.72 9.46 -5.87
N LYS A 101 7.16 9.72 -7.05
CA LYS A 101 7.49 10.93 -7.85
C LYS A 101 6.85 12.19 -7.26
N ALA A 102 5.58 12.11 -6.90
CA ALA A 102 4.82 13.21 -6.31
C ALA A 102 3.89 12.71 -5.20
N SER A 103 3.30 13.64 -4.45
CA SER A 103 2.22 13.33 -3.50
C SER A 103 1.25 14.51 -3.38
N PRO A 104 -0.03 14.28 -3.01
CA PRO A 104 -0.98 15.37 -2.79
C PRO A 104 -0.51 16.39 -1.75
N SER A 105 0.16 15.93 -0.69
CA SER A 105 0.58 16.78 0.43
C SER A 105 1.86 17.59 0.18
N LYS A 106 2.76 17.13 -0.70
CA LYS A 106 4.09 17.74 -0.93
C LYS A 106 4.35 18.14 -2.37
N GLY A 107 3.43 17.88 -3.29
CA GLY A 107 3.63 18.12 -4.72
C GLY A 107 4.71 17.22 -5.30
N LEU A 108 5.47 17.76 -6.26
CA LEU A 108 6.58 17.05 -6.92
C LEU A 108 7.75 16.85 -5.95
N LEU A 109 8.14 15.61 -5.71
CA LEU A 109 9.24 15.26 -4.81
C LEU A 109 10.58 15.10 -5.55
N ARG A 110 10.53 14.53 -6.75
CA ARG A 110 11.73 14.29 -7.57
C ARG A 110 11.43 14.56 -9.05
N PRO A 111 11.92 15.67 -9.63
CA PRO A 111 11.71 16.00 -11.03
C PRO A 111 12.30 14.95 -11.99
N ASN A 112 13.55 14.55 -11.75
CA ASN A 112 14.26 13.53 -12.53
C ASN A 112 13.98 12.14 -11.93
N PHE A 113 12.88 11.55 -12.35
CA PHE A 113 12.38 10.28 -11.83
C PHE A 113 12.62 9.14 -12.84
N ASP A 114 13.76 8.46 -12.71
CA ASP A 114 14.01 7.18 -13.37
C ASP A 114 13.73 6.03 -12.40
N PRO A 115 12.60 5.32 -12.55
CA PRO A 115 12.21 4.26 -11.61
C PRO A 115 13.22 3.10 -11.58
N VAL A 116 13.87 2.78 -12.69
CA VAL A 116 14.81 1.66 -12.76
C VAL A 116 16.10 2.00 -12.04
N SER A 117 16.69 3.16 -12.33
CA SER A 117 17.92 3.61 -11.67
C SER A 117 17.72 3.79 -10.15
N ILE A 118 16.56 4.33 -9.72
CA ILE A 118 16.22 4.48 -8.30
C ILE A 118 16.07 3.10 -7.64
N ALA A 119 15.37 2.16 -8.28
CA ALA A 119 15.20 0.80 -7.76
C ALA A 119 16.55 0.06 -7.62
N GLN A 120 17.44 0.21 -8.61
CA GLN A 120 18.80 -0.35 -8.55
C GLN A 120 19.58 0.21 -7.37
N ALA A 121 19.48 1.54 -7.15
CA ALA A 121 20.14 2.19 -6.03
C ALA A 121 19.58 1.70 -4.68
N TYR A 122 18.26 1.60 -4.52
CA TYR A 122 17.67 1.08 -3.28
C TYR A 122 18.06 -0.38 -3.01
N GLN A 123 18.00 -1.26 -4.01
CA GLN A 123 18.44 -2.65 -3.86
C GLN A 123 19.90 -2.74 -3.43
N LYS A 124 20.80 -1.99 -4.10
CA LYS A 124 22.23 -2.02 -3.80
C LYS A 124 22.54 -1.58 -2.36
N ASN A 125 21.70 -0.73 -1.78
CA ASN A 125 21.91 -0.15 -0.46
C ASN A 125 21.02 -0.80 0.62
N GLY A 126 20.57 -2.05 0.41
CA GLY A 126 19.95 -2.85 1.47
C GLY A 126 18.43 -2.76 1.59
N ALA A 127 17.72 -2.22 0.58
CA ALA A 127 16.27 -2.37 0.55
C ALA A 127 15.87 -3.85 0.39
N ALA A 128 15.11 -4.37 1.34
CA ALA A 128 14.61 -5.74 1.32
C ALA A 128 13.51 -5.90 0.24
N CYS A 129 12.64 -4.90 0.15
CA CYS A 129 11.55 -4.83 -0.82
C CYS A 129 11.43 -3.40 -1.37
N LEU A 130 10.71 -3.25 -2.48
CA LEU A 130 10.40 -1.94 -3.06
C LEU A 130 8.89 -1.70 -3.06
N SER A 131 8.47 -0.48 -2.75
CA SER A 131 7.10 -0.01 -2.92
C SER A 131 7.04 0.91 -4.12
N VAL A 132 6.17 0.61 -5.10
CA VAL A 132 6.04 1.40 -6.34
C VAL A 132 4.65 2.00 -6.39
N LEU A 133 4.59 3.34 -6.39
CA LEU A 133 3.32 4.05 -6.59
C LEU A 133 2.85 3.87 -8.04
N THR A 134 1.63 3.39 -8.21
CA THR A 134 1.02 3.19 -9.54
C THR A 134 -0.08 4.19 -9.86
N ASP A 135 -0.54 4.97 -8.88
CA ASP A 135 -1.56 5.98 -9.10
C ASP A 135 -1.01 7.18 -9.90
N GLU A 136 -1.56 7.37 -11.09
CA GLU A 136 -1.12 8.41 -12.03
C GLU A 136 -1.55 9.82 -11.60
N LYS A 137 -2.81 9.99 -11.16
CA LYS A 137 -3.43 11.31 -10.98
C LYS A 137 -2.83 12.07 -9.79
N TYR A 138 -2.59 11.39 -8.68
CA TYR A 138 -2.21 12.02 -7.41
C TYR A 138 -0.73 11.84 -7.06
N PHE A 139 -0.12 10.75 -7.53
CA PHE A 139 1.27 10.41 -7.19
C PHE A 139 2.21 10.49 -8.40
N GLN A 140 1.68 10.71 -9.61
CA GLN A 140 2.43 10.62 -10.89
C GLN A 140 3.17 9.29 -11.00
N GLY A 141 2.58 8.23 -10.44
CA GLY A 141 3.02 6.85 -10.56
C GLY A 141 2.56 6.23 -11.88
N SER A 142 2.90 4.96 -12.09
CA SER A 142 2.30 4.18 -13.17
C SER A 142 2.54 2.68 -12.96
N PHE A 143 1.62 1.86 -13.49
CA PHE A 143 1.84 0.41 -13.60
C PHE A 143 3.00 0.06 -14.54
N GLU A 144 3.36 0.95 -15.47
CA GLU A 144 4.53 0.75 -16.34
C GLU A 144 5.85 0.95 -15.58
N ASN A 145 5.90 1.81 -14.55
CA ASN A 145 7.07 1.91 -13.69
C ASN A 145 7.32 0.59 -12.96
N LEU A 146 6.25 -0.02 -12.42
CA LEU A 146 6.31 -1.33 -11.78
C LEU A 146 6.83 -2.40 -12.75
N HIS A 147 6.28 -2.43 -13.97
CA HIS A 147 6.73 -3.36 -15.02
C HIS A 147 8.18 -3.11 -15.44
N ALA A 148 8.59 -1.86 -15.64
CA ALA A 148 9.95 -1.51 -16.02
C ALA A 148 10.98 -1.95 -14.97
N ILE A 149 10.69 -1.74 -13.68
CA ILE A 149 11.54 -2.19 -12.57
C ILE A 149 11.67 -3.72 -12.59
N ARG A 150 10.57 -4.44 -12.76
CA ARG A 150 10.58 -5.91 -12.86
C ARG A 150 11.41 -6.39 -14.04
N SER A 151 11.18 -5.81 -15.22
CA SER A 151 11.83 -6.18 -16.48
C SER A 151 13.33 -5.83 -16.49
N ALA A 152 13.75 -4.82 -15.73
CA ALA A 152 15.15 -4.46 -15.56
C ALA A 152 15.97 -5.45 -14.69
N GLY A 153 15.36 -6.51 -14.17
CA GLY A 153 16.06 -7.56 -13.44
C GLY A 153 16.36 -7.27 -11.97
N ILE A 154 15.76 -6.20 -11.41
CA ILE A 154 15.71 -5.96 -9.96
C ILE A 154 15.20 -7.22 -9.28
N LYS A 155 15.85 -7.64 -8.20
CA LYS A 155 15.60 -8.87 -7.42
C LYS A 155 14.71 -8.62 -6.20
N CYS A 156 14.73 -7.43 -5.60
CA CYS A 156 13.80 -7.07 -4.54
C CYS A 156 12.34 -7.38 -4.96
N PRO A 157 11.53 -7.96 -4.07
CA PRO A 157 10.09 -8.06 -4.27
C PRO A 157 9.43 -6.69 -4.39
N LEU A 158 8.38 -6.59 -5.19
CA LEU A 158 7.71 -5.33 -5.53
C LEU A 158 6.29 -5.28 -4.95
N LEU A 159 6.04 -4.30 -4.08
CA LEU A 159 4.71 -3.91 -3.64
C LEU A 159 4.10 -2.94 -4.66
N CYS A 160 2.93 -3.29 -5.20
CA CYS A 160 2.08 -2.35 -5.92
C CYS A 160 1.33 -1.48 -4.90
N LYS A 161 1.82 -0.24 -4.71
CA LYS A 161 1.20 0.74 -3.81
C LYS A 161 0.15 1.52 -4.59
N GLU A 162 -1.09 1.08 -4.43
CA GLU A 162 -2.27 1.56 -5.15
C GLU A 162 -3.50 1.55 -4.24
N PHE A 163 -4.52 2.33 -4.59
CA PHE A 163 -5.83 2.25 -3.95
C PHE A 163 -6.63 1.09 -4.56
N ILE A 164 -6.40 -0.12 -4.05
CA ILE A 164 -7.09 -1.34 -4.50
C ILE A 164 -8.53 -1.34 -3.96
N ILE A 165 -9.51 -1.27 -4.86
CA ILE A 165 -10.95 -1.37 -4.58
C ILE A 165 -11.65 -2.46 -5.38
N ASP A 166 -10.93 -3.12 -6.29
CA ASP A 166 -11.46 -4.17 -7.16
C ASP A 166 -10.44 -5.27 -7.44
N ALA A 167 -10.92 -6.51 -7.51
CA ALA A 167 -10.11 -7.69 -7.84
C ALA A 167 -9.32 -7.52 -9.15
N TRP A 168 -9.88 -6.83 -10.16
CA TRP A 168 -9.21 -6.57 -11.42
C TRP A 168 -7.83 -5.93 -11.24
N GLN A 169 -7.69 -5.01 -10.28
CA GLN A 169 -6.42 -4.35 -10.00
C GLN A 169 -5.35 -5.33 -9.49
N ILE A 170 -5.74 -6.36 -8.74
CA ILE A 170 -4.82 -7.39 -8.24
C ILE A 170 -4.26 -8.21 -9.41
N TYR A 171 -5.13 -8.62 -10.35
CA TYR A 171 -4.72 -9.32 -11.58
C TYR A 171 -3.85 -8.43 -12.47
N TYR A 172 -4.16 -7.14 -12.55
CA TYR A 172 -3.38 -6.18 -13.33
C TYR A 172 -2.01 -5.92 -12.70
N ALA A 173 -1.93 -5.71 -11.38
CA ALA A 173 -0.67 -5.59 -10.65
C ALA A 173 0.20 -6.84 -10.84
N ARG A 174 -0.40 -8.03 -10.74
CA ARG A 174 0.30 -9.30 -10.96
C ARG A 174 0.87 -9.41 -12.36
N SER A 175 0.11 -9.07 -13.40
CA SER A 175 0.57 -9.10 -14.79
C SER A 175 1.71 -8.10 -15.04
N LYS A 176 1.76 -7.03 -14.26
CA LYS A 176 2.83 -6.02 -14.25
C LYS A 176 4.02 -6.38 -13.36
N GLY A 177 3.99 -7.53 -12.68
CA GLY A 177 5.12 -8.06 -11.93
C GLY A 177 5.14 -7.73 -10.44
N ALA A 178 4.00 -7.33 -9.86
CA ALA A 178 3.86 -7.21 -8.42
C ALA A 178 4.10 -8.56 -7.72
N ASP A 179 4.65 -8.48 -6.52
CA ASP A 179 4.80 -9.58 -5.55
C ASP A 179 3.93 -9.36 -4.31
N ALA A 180 3.55 -8.11 -4.05
CA ALA A 180 2.61 -7.75 -3.02
C ALA A 180 1.66 -6.65 -3.50
N ILE A 181 0.50 -6.55 -2.85
CA ILE A 181 -0.47 -5.45 -3.05
C ILE A 181 -0.82 -4.82 -1.71
N LEU A 182 -1.30 -3.58 -1.76
CA LEU A 182 -1.80 -2.84 -0.59
C LEU A 182 -3.32 -3.02 -0.48
N LEU A 183 -3.81 -3.36 0.72
CA LEU A 183 -5.24 -3.34 1.08
C LEU A 183 -5.43 -2.35 2.23
N ILE A 184 -6.33 -1.38 2.10
CA ILE A 184 -6.50 -0.32 3.10
C ILE A 184 -7.77 -0.59 3.91
N ALA A 185 -7.65 -0.83 5.21
CA ALA A 185 -8.77 -1.17 6.09
C ALA A 185 -9.80 -0.04 6.23
N ALA A 186 -9.35 1.21 6.11
CA ALA A 186 -10.21 2.39 6.07
C ALA A 186 -11.17 2.41 4.85
N VAL A 187 -10.82 1.69 3.78
CA VAL A 187 -11.51 1.67 2.47
C VAL A 187 -12.27 0.36 2.25
N LEU A 188 -11.77 -0.75 2.78
CA LEU A 188 -12.25 -2.11 2.51
C LEU A 188 -13.04 -2.70 3.69
N PRO A 189 -14.32 -3.11 3.50
CA PRO A 189 -15.04 -4.02 4.39
C PRO A 189 -14.27 -5.31 4.61
N ASP A 190 -14.55 -5.96 5.73
CA ASP A 190 -13.85 -7.17 6.12
C ASP A 190 -14.06 -8.30 5.10
N ALA A 191 -15.26 -8.36 4.50
CA ALA A 191 -15.57 -9.29 3.42
C ALA A 191 -14.70 -9.08 2.17
N ASP A 192 -14.44 -7.82 1.80
CA ASP A 192 -13.59 -7.47 0.66
C ASP A 192 -12.12 -7.81 0.96
N ILE A 193 -11.62 -7.48 2.15
CA ILE A 193 -10.26 -7.83 2.57
C ILE A 193 -10.06 -9.34 2.51
N LYS A 194 -10.98 -10.14 3.10
CA LYS A 194 -10.95 -11.61 3.04
C LYS A 194 -10.93 -12.14 1.61
N TYR A 195 -11.80 -11.59 0.76
CA TYR A 195 -11.89 -11.99 -0.65
C TYR A 195 -10.61 -11.64 -1.43
N MET A 196 -10.06 -10.44 -1.23
CA MET A 196 -8.85 -9.98 -1.90
C MET A 196 -7.60 -10.74 -1.43
N ILE A 197 -7.49 -11.06 -0.13
CA ILE A 197 -6.41 -11.94 0.39
C ILE A 197 -6.50 -13.32 -0.26
N LYS A 198 -7.70 -13.88 -0.42
CA LYS A 198 -7.88 -15.16 -1.12
C LYS A 198 -7.36 -15.10 -2.57
N ILE A 199 -7.64 -14.01 -3.28
CA ILE A 199 -7.10 -13.81 -4.63
C ILE A 199 -5.57 -13.68 -4.60
N CYS A 200 -5.02 -12.93 -3.64
CA CYS A 200 -3.57 -12.79 -3.49
C CYS A 200 -2.91 -14.14 -3.30
N ASN A 201 -3.42 -14.97 -2.39
CA ASN A 201 -2.93 -16.33 -2.15
C ASN A 201 -3.00 -17.21 -3.40
N MET A 202 -4.09 -17.13 -4.18
CA MET A 202 -4.21 -17.86 -5.46
C MET A 202 -3.18 -17.42 -6.50
N LEU A 203 -2.77 -16.15 -6.47
CA LEU A 203 -1.79 -15.58 -7.39
C LEU A 203 -0.35 -15.63 -6.87
N GLY A 204 -0.15 -16.10 -5.64
CA GLY A 204 1.14 -16.12 -4.93
C GLY A 204 1.57 -14.75 -4.38
N LEU A 205 0.70 -13.75 -4.36
CA LEU A 205 0.99 -12.40 -3.87
C LEU A 205 0.86 -12.31 -2.35
N ALA A 206 1.67 -11.47 -1.72
CA ALA A 206 1.41 -11.00 -0.36
C ALA A 206 0.39 -9.86 -0.34
N ALA A 207 -0.37 -9.73 0.75
CA ALA A 207 -1.29 -8.61 0.97
C ALA A 207 -0.83 -7.82 2.20
N LEU A 208 -0.31 -6.61 1.98
CA LEU A 208 -0.02 -5.67 3.06
C LEU A 208 -1.34 -4.97 3.45
N VAL A 209 -1.87 -5.30 4.62
CA VAL A 209 -3.13 -4.70 5.10
C VAL A 209 -2.80 -3.47 5.95
N GLU A 210 -3.07 -2.28 5.43
CA GLU A 210 -2.81 -1.00 6.06
C GLU A 210 -3.94 -0.60 7.01
N VAL A 211 -3.57 -0.22 8.24
CA VAL A 211 -4.45 0.28 9.31
C VAL A 211 -3.93 1.62 9.86
N HIS A 212 -4.84 2.44 10.38
CA HIS A 212 -4.54 3.76 10.92
C HIS A 212 -4.90 3.90 12.39
N ASP A 213 -5.94 3.20 12.85
CA ASP A 213 -6.46 3.31 14.20
C ASP A 213 -6.81 1.95 14.83
N GLU A 214 -7.18 2.02 16.10
CA GLU A 214 -7.52 0.89 16.95
C GLU A 214 -8.66 0.04 16.37
N ARG A 215 -9.67 0.70 15.79
CA ARG A 215 -10.86 0.04 15.24
C ARG A 215 -10.50 -0.73 13.97
N GLU A 216 -9.69 -0.13 13.10
CA GLU A 216 -9.17 -0.78 11.90
C GLU A 216 -8.28 -1.97 12.27
N MET A 217 -7.40 -1.82 13.25
CA MET A 217 -6.56 -2.92 13.74
C MET A 217 -7.42 -4.07 14.29
N ASP A 218 -8.42 -3.79 15.12
CA ASP A 218 -9.31 -4.82 15.69
C ASP A 218 -10.05 -5.60 14.61
N ARG A 219 -10.54 -4.91 13.57
CA ARG A 219 -11.17 -5.55 12.40
C ARG A 219 -10.19 -6.45 11.64
N VAL A 220 -8.99 -5.95 11.37
CA VAL A 220 -7.97 -6.69 10.62
C VAL A 220 -7.47 -7.90 11.40
N LEU A 221 -7.31 -7.80 12.72
CA LEU A 221 -6.94 -8.92 13.58
C LEU A 221 -8.04 -9.98 13.68
N ALA A 222 -9.32 -9.64 13.48
CA ALA A 222 -10.40 -10.61 13.37
C ALA A 222 -10.39 -11.44 12.06
N ILE A 223 -9.44 -11.17 11.15
CA ILE A 223 -9.28 -11.90 9.90
C ILE A 223 -8.08 -12.86 10.01
N ASP A 224 -8.35 -14.15 10.17
CA ASP A 224 -7.31 -15.19 10.39
C ASP A 224 -6.26 -15.28 9.28
N SER A 225 -6.62 -14.94 8.04
CA SER A 225 -5.72 -15.02 6.88
C SER A 225 -4.72 -13.86 6.77
N VAL A 226 -4.81 -12.85 7.64
CA VAL A 226 -3.85 -11.72 7.66
C VAL A 226 -2.56 -12.16 8.33
N ASN A 227 -1.43 -11.91 7.66
CA ASN A 227 -0.07 -12.19 8.15
C ASN A 227 0.92 -11.03 7.95
N LEU A 228 0.48 -9.93 7.33
CA LEU A 228 1.30 -8.75 7.06
C LEU A 228 0.43 -7.49 7.25
N ILE A 229 0.77 -6.69 8.27
CA ILE A 229 0.03 -5.47 8.63
C ILE A 229 0.94 -4.25 8.50
N GLY A 230 0.43 -3.21 7.85
CA GLY A 230 1.05 -1.89 7.79
C GLY A 230 0.37 -0.93 8.75
N ILE A 231 1.13 -0.30 9.65
CA ILE A 231 0.63 0.77 10.51
C ILE A 231 1.02 2.10 9.89
N ASN A 232 0.06 2.83 9.36
CA ASN A 232 0.29 4.12 8.75
C ASN A 232 0.13 5.24 9.79
N ASN A 233 1.25 5.83 10.17
CA ASN A 233 1.32 6.89 11.18
C ASN A 233 0.80 8.25 10.66
N ARG A 234 0.40 8.34 9.39
CA ARG A 234 -0.19 9.55 8.81
C ARG A 234 -1.72 9.47 8.89
N ASN A 235 -2.33 10.47 9.52
CA ASN A 235 -3.76 10.66 9.45
C ASN A 235 -4.15 11.09 8.02
N LEU A 236 -5.05 10.37 7.36
CA LEU A 236 -5.44 10.65 5.97
C LEU A 236 -6.43 11.82 5.81
N GLU A 237 -6.98 12.34 6.92
CA GLU A 237 -7.85 13.52 6.95
C GLU A 237 -7.05 14.80 7.24
N THR A 238 -6.11 14.76 8.20
CA THR A 238 -5.31 15.94 8.61
C THR A 238 -3.91 15.99 8.02
N PHE A 239 -3.41 14.87 7.48
CA PHE A 239 -2.00 14.65 7.07
C PHE A 239 -0.96 14.77 8.17
N GLU A 240 -1.38 14.96 9.43
CA GLU A 240 -0.50 14.91 10.59
C GLU A 240 0.12 13.52 10.72
N VAL A 241 1.36 13.48 11.17
CA VAL A 241 2.13 12.25 11.31
C VAL A 241 2.54 12.10 12.76
N ASP A 242 2.17 10.96 13.35
CA ASP A 242 2.49 10.62 14.74
C ASP A 242 2.93 9.16 14.83
N ILE A 243 4.24 8.96 14.96
CA ILE A 243 4.84 7.62 15.08
C ILE A 243 4.44 6.92 16.39
N SER A 244 3.97 7.65 17.41
CA SER A 244 3.49 7.05 18.66
C SER A 244 2.22 6.21 18.46
N ASN A 245 1.50 6.42 17.35
CA ASN A 245 0.38 5.57 16.95
C ASN A 245 0.81 4.09 16.80
N THR A 246 1.99 3.84 16.25
CA THR A 246 2.55 2.49 16.13
C THR A 246 2.61 1.80 17.49
N LYS A 247 3.16 2.48 18.49
CA LYS A 247 3.25 1.95 19.86
C LYS A 247 1.86 1.67 20.44
N ARG A 248 0.94 2.63 20.32
CA ARG A 248 -0.44 2.49 20.81
C ARG A 248 -1.19 1.30 20.21
N LEU A 249 -0.99 1.03 18.92
CA LEU A 249 -1.65 -0.09 18.23
C LEU A 249 -1.03 -1.46 18.54
N LEU A 250 0.24 -1.48 18.93
CA LEU A 250 0.96 -2.71 19.29
C LEU A 250 0.93 -3.03 20.79
N GLU A 251 0.43 -2.12 21.62
CA GLU A 251 0.29 -2.36 23.06
C GLU A 251 -0.90 -3.29 23.40
N GLY A 252 -0.80 -3.94 24.56
CA GLY A 252 -1.89 -4.73 25.13
C GLY A 252 -2.23 -5.99 24.34
N GLU A 253 -3.53 -6.22 24.14
CA GLU A 253 -4.03 -7.46 23.54
C GLU A 253 -3.72 -7.58 22.04
N ARG A 254 -3.71 -6.46 21.31
CA ARG A 254 -3.38 -6.43 19.88
C ARG A 254 -1.98 -6.96 19.62
N GLY A 255 -0.99 -6.46 20.38
CA GLY A 255 0.39 -6.95 20.31
C GLY A 255 0.52 -8.44 20.64
N ARG A 256 -0.24 -8.93 21.63
CA ARG A 256 -0.26 -10.37 21.96
C ARG A 256 -0.81 -11.21 20.82
N ILE A 257 -1.92 -10.81 20.20
CA ILE A 257 -2.51 -11.52 19.05
C ILE A 257 -1.53 -11.52 17.87
N ILE A 258 -0.90 -10.37 17.58
CA ILE A 258 0.11 -10.22 16.53
C ILE A 258 1.27 -11.19 16.76
N ALA A 259 1.80 -11.24 17.98
CA ALA A 259 2.90 -12.13 18.34
C ALA A 259 2.51 -13.61 18.29
N GLN A 260 1.34 -13.98 18.81
CA GLN A 260 0.85 -15.36 18.79
C GLN A 260 0.63 -15.90 17.38
N ARG A 261 0.25 -15.04 16.44
CA ARG A 261 -0.01 -15.39 15.04
C ARG A 261 1.19 -15.18 14.12
N ASP A 262 2.34 -14.74 14.65
CA ASP A 262 3.53 -14.39 13.87
C ASP A 262 3.23 -13.42 12.71
N ILE A 263 2.37 -12.42 12.97
CA ILE A 263 2.03 -11.39 11.98
C ILE A 263 3.19 -10.42 11.85
N LEU A 264 3.70 -10.23 10.64
CA LEU A 264 4.74 -9.24 10.37
C LEU A 264 4.15 -7.84 10.37
N VAL A 265 4.75 -6.94 11.16
CA VAL A 265 4.32 -5.53 11.26
C VAL A 265 5.29 -4.61 10.52
N VAL A 266 4.73 -3.79 9.64
CA VAL A 266 5.39 -2.72 8.91
C VAL A 266 5.01 -1.36 9.50
N GLY A 267 5.99 -0.54 9.92
CA GLY A 267 5.76 0.85 10.28
C GLY A 267 5.83 1.76 9.05
N GLU A 268 4.81 2.58 8.81
CA GLU A 268 4.74 3.47 7.64
C GLU A 268 4.56 4.93 8.05
N SER A 269 5.10 5.84 7.23
CA SER A 269 5.08 7.30 7.43
C SER A 269 5.85 7.80 8.66
N GLY A 270 6.47 8.97 8.55
CA GLY A 270 7.05 9.66 9.72
C GLY A 270 8.45 9.23 10.15
N LEU A 271 9.15 8.43 9.33
CA LEU A 271 10.47 7.90 9.66
C LEU A 271 11.55 8.70 8.93
N PHE A 272 12.28 9.53 9.68
CA PHE A 272 13.29 10.44 9.15
C PHE A 272 14.67 10.23 9.78
N THR A 273 14.74 9.73 11.01
CA THR A 273 16.00 9.58 11.75
C THR A 273 16.20 8.17 12.32
N PRO A 274 17.44 7.82 12.74
CA PRO A 274 17.72 6.55 13.43
C PRO A 274 16.93 6.36 14.72
N GLU A 275 16.62 7.45 15.43
CA GLU A 275 15.81 7.43 16.64
C GLU A 275 14.37 7.00 16.32
N ASP A 276 13.80 7.45 15.19
CA ASP A 276 12.48 7.02 14.73
C ASP A 276 12.46 5.50 14.46
N ILE A 277 13.50 4.99 13.77
CA ILE A 277 13.66 3.56 13.49
C ILE A 277 13.77 2.75 14.79
N THR A 278 14.59 3.22 15.72
CA THR A 278 14.78 2.59 17.04
C THR A 278 13.47 2.57 17.82
N PHE A 279 12.72 3.68 17.80
CA PHE A 279 11.44 3.80 18.48
C PHE A 279 10.42 2.77 17.96
N VAL A 280 10.20 2.70 16.64
CA VAL A 280 9.23 1.75 16.08
C VAL A 280 9.70 0.30 16.24
N GLN A 281 11.00 0.03 16.11
CA GLN A 281 11.57 -1.30 16.37
C GLN A 281 11.30 -1.74 17.81
N SER A 282 11.54 -0.87 18.79
CA SER A 282 11.29 -1.18 20.21
C SER A 282 9.80 -1.41 20.52
N SER A 283 8.91 -0.94 19.65
CA SER A 283 7.47 -1.17 19.73
C SER A 283 7.02 -2.51 19.12
N GLY A 284 7.92 -3.25 18.46
CA GLY A 284 7.63 -4.55 17.84
C GLY A 284 7.58 -4.54 16.31
N VAL A 285 7.93 -3.43 15.66
CA VAL A 285 7.98 -3.34 14.20
C VAL A 285 9.17 -4.10 13.64
N GLN A 286 8.92 -4.92 12.61
CA GLN A 286 9.92 -5.77 11.95
C GLN A 286 10.32 -5.26 10.56
N ALA A 287 9.53 -4.38 9.96
CA ALA A 287 9.84 -3.73 8.69
C ALA A 287 9.36 -2.28 8.66
N VAL A 288 9.93 -1.45 7.80
CA VAL A 288 9.53 -0.05 7.66
C VAL A 288 9.32 0.30 6.20
N LEU A 289 8.27 1.05 5.89
CA LEU A 289 8.02 1.58 4.55
C LEU A 289 8.37 3.06 4.51
N VAL A 290 9.38 3.40 3.71
CA VAL A 290 9.98 4.74 3.72
C VAL A 290 10.16 5.25 2.31
N GLY A 291 9.60 6.44 2.05
CA GLY A 291 9.69 7.11 0.75
C GLY A 291 10.21 8.54 0.83
N GLU A 292 9.52 9.41 1.58
CA GLU A 292 9.76 10.87 1.54
C GLU A 292 11.18 11.25 1.96
N SER A 293 11.72 10.63 3.01
CA SER A 293 13.08 10.90 3.50
C SER A 293 14.16 10.42 2.54
N LEU A 294 13.89 9.38 1.74
CA LEU A 294 14.85 8.78 0.80
C LEU A 294 14.82 9.45 -0.57
N ILE A 295 13.63 9.69 -1.12
CA ILE A 295 13.46 10.08 -2.54
C ILE A 295 13.98 11.49 -2.85
N LYS A 296 14.02 12.36 -1.83
CA LYS A 296 14.52 13.75 -1.93
C LYS A 296 16.04 13.84 -1.96
N GLN A 297 16.75 12.78 -1.57
CA GLN A 297 18.20 12.79 -1.49
C GLN A 297 18.82 12.47 -2.86
N GLU A 298 19.93 13.11 -3.16
CA GLU A 298 20.69 12.85 -4.40
C GLU A 298 21.29 11.44 -4.40
N ASP A 299 21.80 11.00 -3.23
CA ASP A 299 22.43 9.71 -3.00
C ASP A 299 21.52 8.83 -2.11
N PRO A 300 20.80 7.85 -2.69
CA PRO A 300 19.97 6.91 -1.95
C PRO A 300 20.71 6.11 -0.90
N GLY A 301 21.99 5.80 -1.12
CA GLY A 301 22.79 5.02 -0.17
C GLY A 301 23.08 5.79 1.10
N LYS A 302 23.50 7.05 0.97
CA LYS A 302 23.67 7.95 2.12
C LYS A 302 22.35 8.21 2.84
N ALA A 303 21.25 8.33 2.11
CA ALA A 303 19.93 8.51 2.69
C ALA A 303 19.52 7.32 3.57
N ILE A 304 19.69 6.10 3.06
CA ILE A 304 19.39 4.87 3.81
C ILE A 304 20.34 4.73 5.01
N ALA A 305 21.64 4.90 4.81
CA ALA A 305 22.61 4.81 5.91
C ALA A 305 22.36 5.87 7.00
N GLY A 306 21.98 7.09 6.61
CA GLY A 306 21.61 8.16 7.52
C GLY A 306 20.33 7.86 8.30
N LEU A 307 19.33 7.25 7.66
CA LEU A 307 18.08 6.84 8.31
C LEU A 307 18.29 5.72 9.34
N PHE A 308 19.16 4.76 9.04
CA PHE A 308 19.42 3.61 9.94
C PHE A 308 20.59 3.84 10.90
N GLY A 309 21.35 4.92 10.71
CA GLY A 309 22.58 5.22 11.46
C GLY A 309 23.76 4.30 11.13
N LYS A 310 23.61 3.38 10.17
CA LYS A 310 24.60 2.41 9.71
C LYS A 310 24.26 1.90 8.32
N ASP A 311 25.22 1.25 7.67
CA ASP A 311 24.98 0.48 6.44
C ASP A 311 24.14 -0.77 6.76
N ILE A 312 23.08 -0.98 5.98
CA ILE A 312 22.18 -2.13 6.08
C ILE A 312 22.22 -3.01 4.82
N SER A 313 23.17 -2.76 3.91
CA SER A 313 23.38 -3.64 2.76
C SER A 313 23.76 -5.05 3.24
N VAL A 314 23.05 -6.04 2.71
CA VAL A 314 23.36 -7.45 2.98
C VAL A 314 24.47 -7.87 2.02
N PRO A 315 25.57 -8.47 2.49
CA PRO A 315 26.62 -8.98 1.61
C PRO A 315 26.02 -9.94 0.59
N THR A 316 26.41 -9.77 -0.68
CA THR A 316 25.94 -10.63 -1.79
C THR A 316 26.71 -11.93 -1.84
#